data_AF-A0A7H0GSH5-F1
#
_entry.id   AF-A0A7H0GSH5-F1
#
_cell.length_a   1.000
_cell.length_b   1.000
_cell.length_c   1.000
_cell.angle_alpha   90.00
_cell.angle_beta   90.00
_cell.angle_gamma   90.00
#
_symmetry.space_group_name_H-M   'P 1'
#
loop_
_entity.id
_entity.type
_entity.pdbx_description
1 polymer ?
#
loop_
_entity_poly.entity_id
_entity_poly.type
_entity_poly.pdbx_seq_one_letter_code
_entity_poly.pdbx_strand_id
1 'polypeptide(L)'
;MQAPAVTTGKGFKIRAGEGRRHGHLKLLGVNANILDLKVSGKDTNGGLAIFEQISLSPGRGTPLHVHFKQDEVFYVLDGEYYFHVGEEKYALKTGESIFLPRQVPHAWTQVSQTGRMLVAFQPAGKMEEFFVTLATLKAEPTPQEIARIFAANEMKVVGPPLKIG
;
A
#
# COMPACT_ATOMS: atom_id res chain seq x y z
N MET A 1 18.57 22.11 -4.13
CA MET A 1 18.36 22.00 -2.66
C MET A 1 16.87 21.77 -2.44
N GLN A 2 16.46 20.62 -1.90
CA GLN A 2 15.06 20.38 -1.53
C GLN A 2 14.73 21.23 -0.29
N ALA A 3 13.62 21.94 -0.33
CA ALA A 3 13.12 22.68 0.83
C ALA A 3 12.91 21.71 2.01
N PRO A 4 13.23 22.10 3.26
CA PRO A 4 13.02 21.24 4.41
C PRO A 4 11.53 20.89 4.53
N ALA A 5 11.23 19.60 4.69
CA ALA A 5 9.87 19.15 4.89
C ALA A 5 9.34 19.76 6.20
N VAL A 6 8.29 20.57 6.08
CA VAL A 6 7.64 21.20 7.23
C VAL A 6 6.94 20.13 8.03
N THR A 7 7.55 19.66 9.13
CA THR A 7 6.81 18.94 10.17
C THR A 7 5.68 19.85 10.64
N THR A 8 4.44 19.40 10.52
CA THR A 8 3.31 20.16 11.05
C THR A 8 3.45 20.17 12.57
N GLY A 9 3.77 21.31 13.17
CA GLY A 9 3.85 21.48 14.63
C GLY A 9 2.50 21.32 15.36
N LYS A 10 1.44 20.93 14.65
CA LYS A 10 0.08 20.75 15.17
C LYS A 10 -0.52 19.46 14.59
N GLY A 11 -1.08 18.62 15.47
CA GLY A 11 -1.85 17.44 15.08
C GLY A 11 -3.13 17.80 14.31
N PHE A 12 -3.74 16.80 13.68
CA PHE A 12 -4.92 16.97 12.85
C PHE A 12 -5.90 15.82 13.00
N LYS A 13 -7.18 16.09 12.71
CA LYS A 13 -8.25 15.10 12.60
C LYS A 13 -8.63 14.94 11.13
N ILE A 14 -8.96 13.72 10.74
CA ILE A 14 -9.53 13.38 9.43
C ILE A 14 -10.85 12.66 9.69
N ARG A 15 -11.90 12.94 8.93
CA ARG A 15 -13.18 12.25 9.12
C ARG A 15 -13.13 10.86 8.47
N ALA A 16 -14.05 10.00 8.90
CA ALA A 16 -14.23 8.70 8.28
C ALA A 16 -14.47 8.87 6.77
N GLY A 17 -13.78 8.06 5.95
CA GLY A 17 -13.87 8.13 4.49
C GLY A 17 -13.22 9.35 3.85
N GLU A 18 -12.46 10.18 4.57
CA GLU A 18 -11.69 11.27 3.95
C GLU A 18 -10.20 10.87 3.79
N GLY A 19 -9.61 11.21 2.65
CA GLY A 19 -8.15 11.28 2.48
C GLY A 19 -7.64 12.67 2.84
N ARG A 20 -6.59 12.76 3.66
CA ARG A 20 -5.95 14.02 4.06
C ARG A 20 -5.45 14.84 2.87
N ARG A 21 -4.91 14.13 1.89
CA ARG A 21 -4.42 14.67 0.61
C ARG A 21 -4.95 13.77 -0.50
N HIS A 22 -5.03 14.32 -1.71
CA HIS A 22 -5.39 13.61 -2.95
C HIS A 22 -6.82 13.03 -3.01
N GLY A 23 -7.60 13.12 -1.94
CA GLY A 23 -8.93 12.51 -1.87
C GLY A 23 -8.82 10.99 -1.96
N HIS A 24 -9.56 10.40 -2.91
CA HIS A 24 -9.61 8.96 -3.15
C HIS A 24 -8.69 8.57 -4.32
N LEU A 25 -7.54 7.97 -4.02
CA LEU A 25 -6.65 7.42 -5.04
C LEU A 25 -7.20 6.07 -5.55
N LYS A 26 -7.81 6.06 -6.73
CA LYS A 26 -8.40 4.86 -7.33
C LYS A 26 -7.37 4.14 -8.21
N LEU A 27 -6.99 2.91 -7.85
CA LEU A 27 -5.92 2.16 -8.53
C LEU A 27 -6.41 1.32 -9.72
N LEU A 28 -7.26 1.89 -10.58
CA LEU A 28 -8.06 1.19 -11.59
C LEU A 28 -7.27 0.24 -12.52
N GLY A 29 -5.97 0.47 -12.72
CA GLY A 29 -5.11 -0.41 -13.52
C GLY A 29 -4.60 -1.67 -12.81
N VAL A 30 -4.47 -1.70 -11.48
CA VAL A 30 -3.76 -2.80 -10.78
C VAL A 30 -4.70 -3.67 -9.96
N ASN A 31 -5.69 -3.05 -9.33
CA ASN A 31 -6.73 -3.67 -8.54
C ASN A 31 -7.84 -2.63 -8.34
N ALA A 32 -9.06 -3.02 -7.99
CA ALA A 32 -10.13 -2.04 -7.78
C ALA A 32 -10.00 -1.34 -6.41
N ASN A 33 -8.77 -1.10 -5.94
CA ASN A 33 -8.53 -0.47 -4.64
C ASN A 33 -8.75 1.03 -4.69
N ILE A 34 -9.20 1.55 -3.56
CA ILE A 34 -9.25 2.97 -3.24
C ILE A 34 -8.33 3.20 -2.05
N LEU A 35 -7.37 4.12 -2.16
CA LEU A 35 -6.50 4.51 -1.06
C LEU A 35 -6.76 5.94 -0.63
N ASP A 36 -7.00 6.10 0.67
CA ASP A 36 -7.11 7.38 1.34
C ASP A 36 -5.87 7.61 2.18
N LEU A 37 -5.04 8.58 1.80
CA LEU A 37 -3.85 8.95 2.58
C LEU A 37 -4.29 9.58 3.91
N LYS A 38 -4.04 8.90 5.03
CA LYS A 38 -4.36 9.41 6.38
C LYS A 38 -3.20 10.20 6.98
N VAL A 39 -1.97 9.74 6.83
CA VAL A 39 -0.77 10.45 7.28
C VAL A 39 0.22 10.47 6.13
N SER A 40 0.62 11.66 5.68
CA SER A 40 1.63 11.84 4.63
C SER A 40 3.03 11.75 5.22
N GLY A 41 4.00 11.28 4.42
CA GLY A 41 5.42 11.45 4.74
C GLY A 41 5.78 12.92 4.96
N LYS A 42 5.07 13.87 4.33
CA LYS A 42 5.28 15.31 4.53
C LYS A 42 4.84 15.78 5.92
N ASP A 43 3.88 15.09 6.56
CA ASP A 43 3.47 15.40 7.93
C ASP A 43 4.51 14.92 8.96
N THR A 44 5.34 13.94 8.59
CA THR A 44 6.22 13.17 9.49
C THR A 44 7.71 13.33 9.18
N ASN A 45 8.10 14.29 8.34
CA ASN A 45 9.47 14.44 7.83
C ASN A 45 10.04 13.13 7.25
N GLY A 46 9.19 12.39 6.52
CA GLY A 46 9.51 11.11 5.91
C GLY A 46 9.50 9.91 6.87
N GLY A 47 9.15 10.10 8.14
CA GLY A 47 9.21 9.04 9.15
C GLY A 47 8.12 7.97 9.01
N LEU A 48 6.92 8.35 8.57
CA LEU A 48 5.76 7.46 8.53
C LEU A 48 4.73 7.93 7.48
N ALA A 49 4.17 6.99 6.73
CA ALA A 49 2.96 7.20 5.95
C ALA A 49 1.89 6.17 6.35
N ILE A 50 0.62 6.58 6.37
CA ILE A 50 -0.52 5.70 6.66
C ILE A 50 -1.60 5.93 5.62
N PHE A 51 -2.16 4.85 5.08
CA PHE A 51 -3.32 4.86 4.20
C PHE A 51 -4.42 3.96 4.78
N GLU A 52 -5.67 4.32 4.52
CA GLU A 52 -6.78 3.37 4.55
C GLU A 52 -7.00 2.88 3.13
N GLN A 53 -6.99 1.57 2.95
CA GLN A 53 -7.25 0.91 1.69
C GLN A 53 -8.64 0.26 1.75
N ILE A 54 -9.46 0.55 0.74
CA ILE A 54 -10.71 -0.17 0.45
C ILE A 54 -10.45 -1.04 -0.78
N SER A 55 -10.82 -2.31 -0.74
CA SER A 55 -10.58 -3.30 -1.78
C SER A 55 -11.88 -3.86 -2.33
N LEU A 56 -12.01 -3.86 -3.66
CA LEU A 56 -13.24 -4.21 -4.39
C LEU A 56 -12.98 -5.22 -5.53
N SER A 57 -11.89 -5.98 -5.45
CA SER A 57 -11.48 -6.93 -6.48
C SER A 57 -10.99 -8.24 -5.84
N PRO A 58 -11.91 -9.16 -5.48
CA PRO A 58 -11.57 -10.45 -4.90
C PRO A 58 -10.65 -11.26 -5.83
N GLY A 59 -9.71 -12.00 -5.24
CA GLY A 59 -8.69 -12.75 -5.97
C GLY A 59 -7.60 -11.89 -6.62
N ARG A 60 -7.60 -10.58 -6.37
CA ARG A 60 -6.54 -9.66 -6.82
C ARG A 60 -5.80 -9.03 -5.64
N GLY A 61 -4.55 -8.67 -5.90
CA GLY A 61 -3.71 -7.94 -4.95
C GLY A 61 -2.37 -7.57 -5.57
N THR A 62 -1.30 -7.59 -4.78
CA THR A 62 0.02 -7.14 -5.21
C THR A 62 0.82 -8.25 -5.91
N PRO A 63 1.72 -7.89 -6.86
CA PRO A 63 2.77 -8.82 -7.27
C PRO A 63 3.69 -9.14 -6.08
N LEU A 64 4.39 -10.27 -6.11
CA LEU A 64 5.48 -10.51 -5.17
C LEU A 64 6.57 -9.48 -5.38
N HIS A 65 6.84 -8.69 -4.35
CA HIS A 65 7.78 -7.57 -4.41
C HIS A 65 8.54 -7.42 -3.10
N VAL A 66 9.58 -6.59 -3.13
CA VAL A 66 10.39 -6.25 -1.97
C VAL A 66 10.54 -4.74 -1.88
N HIS A 67 10.38 -4.20 -0.66
CA HIS A 67 10.77 -2.85 -0.32
C HIS A 67 12.22 -2.83 0.14
N PHE A 68 13.05 -1.94 -0.41
CA PHE A 68 14.45 -1.88 0.01
C PHE A 68 14.64 -1.15 1.35
N LYS A 69 13.73 -0.23 1.69
CA LYS A 69 13.90 0.64 2.86
C LYS A 69 12.73 0.64 3.80
N GLN A 70 11.53 0.33 3.35
CA GLN A 70 10.30 0.48 4.13
C GLN A 70 9.91 -0.87 4.72
N ASP A 71 9.64 -0.89 6.01
CA ASP A 71 8.79 -1.93 6.57
C ASP A 71 7.33 -1.55 6.30
N GLU A 72 6.47 -2.54 6.16
CA GLU A 72 5.04 -2.37 5.90
C GLU A 72 4.23 -3.09 7.00
N VAL A 73 3.16 -2.47 7.47
CA VAL A 73 2.25 -3.05 8.46
C VAL A 73 0.84 -2.97 7.91
N PHE A 74 0.11 -4.08 7.95
CA PHE A 74 -1.34 -4.07 7.69
C PHE A 74 -2.13 -4.37 8.96
N TYR A 75 -3.29 -3.72 9.07
CA TYR A 75 -4.32 -4.05 10.05
C TYR A 75 -5.66 -4.17 9.34
N VAL A 76 -6.31 -5.32 9.42
CA VAL A 76 -7.57 -5.58 8.72
C VAL A 76 -8.73 -4.97 9.50
N LEU A 77 -9.41 -4.01 8.86
CA LEU A 77 -10.60 -3.34 9.40
C LEU A 77 -11.90 -4.05 9.00
N ASP A 78 -11.91 -4.72 7.85
CA ASP A 78 -13.03 -5.50 7.34
C ASP A 78 -12.57 -6.51 6.27
N GLY A 79 -13.25 -7.65 6.19
CA GLY A 79 -12.98 -8.70 5.21
C GLY A 79 -11.82 -9.63 5.56
N GLU A 80 -11.41 -10.42 4.57
CA GLU A 80 -10.33 -11.40 4.67
C GLU A 80 -9.29 -11.19 3.57
N TYR A 81 -8.04 -11.41 3.92
CA TYR A 81 -6.88 -11.28 3.04
C TYR A 81 -5.96 -12.48 3.20
N TYR A 82 -5.24 -12.81 2.12
CA TYR A 82 -4.19 -13.82 2.15
C TYR A 82 -2.86 -13.16 1.85
N PHE A 83 -1.87 -13.41 2.73
CA PHE A 83 -0.54 -12.83 2.67
C PHE A 83 0.50 -13.90 2.40
N HIS A 84 1.56 -13.51 1.72
CA HIS A 84 2.80 -14.27 1.55
C HIS A 84 3.94 -13.36 1.99
N VAL A 85 4.72 -13.79 2.98
CA VAL A 85 5.85 -13.02 3.55
C VAL A 85 7.04 -13.97 3.73
N GLY A 86 8.10 -13.74 2.97
CA GLY A 86 9.25 -14.64 2.95
C GLY A 86 8.85 -16.03 2.44
N GLU A 87 8.91 -17.02 3.32
CA GLU A 87 8.54 -18.42 3.02
C GLU A 87 7.14 -18.78 3.53
N GLU A 88 6.52 -17.90 4.33
CA GLU A 88 5.29 -18.18 5.05
C GLU A 88 4.07 -17.51 4.42
N LYS A 89 2.89 -18.11 4.67
CA LYS A 89 1.61 -17.59 4.21
C LYS A 89 0.61 -17.52 5.33
N TYR A 90 -0.21 -16.47 5.31
CA TYR A 90 -1.10 -16.13 6.42
C TYR A 90 -2.47 -15.75 5.88
N ALA A 91 -3.52 -16.34 6.44
CA ALA A 91 -4.88 -15.83 6.28
C ALA A 91 -5.15 -14.82 7.40
N LEU A 92 -5.59 -13.63 7.03
CA LEU A 92 -5.95 -12.57 7.97
C LEU A 92 -7.43 -12.22 7.82
N LYS A 93 -8.07 -11.96 8.96
CA LYS A 93 -9.46 -11.55 9.11
C LYS A 93 -9.53 -10.23 9.89
N THR A 94 -10.73 -9.65 9.94
CA THR A 94 -11.01 -8.43 10.71
C THR A 94 -10.43 -8.47 12.13
N GLY A 95 -9.65 -7.44 12.48
CA GLY A 95 -9.00 -7.30 13.78
C GLY A 95 -7.58 -7.85 13.84
N GLU A 96 -7.12 -8.55 12.80
CA GLU A 96 -5.76 -9.10 12.74
C GLU A 96 -4.80 -8.14 12.04
N SER A 97 -3.52 -8.25 12.39
CA SER A 97 -2.43 -7.45 11.84
C SER A 97 -1.24 -8.29 11.44
N ILE A 98 -0.48 -7.82 10.45
CA ILE A 98 0.75 -8.46 9.99
C ILE A 98 1.84 -7.42 9.75
N PHE A 99 3.09 -7.79 10.06
CA PHE A 99 4.29 -7.02 9.81
C PHE A 99 5.08 -7.64 8.66
N LEU A 100 5.52 -6.79 7.72
CA LEU A 100 6.26 -7.17 6.53
C LEU A 100 7.59 -6.43 6.58
N PRO A 101 8.67 -7.12 7.01
CA PRO A 101 9.97 -6.48 7.12
C PRO A 101 10.48 -6.04 5.75
N ARG A 102 11.18 -4.90 5.70
CA ARG A 102 11.98 -4.50 4.53
C ARG A 102 12.93 -5.62 4.14
N GLN A 103 13.31 -5.68 2.86
CA GLN A 103 14.19 -6.70 2.28
C GLN A 103 13.63 -8.12 2.28
N VAL A 104 12.43 -8.36 2.84
CA VAL A 104 11.72 -9.64 2.75
C VAL A 104 10.66 -9.55 1.65
N PRO A 105 10.70 -10.44 0.63
CA PRO A 105 9.66 -10.48 -0.40
C PRO A 105 8.27 -10.72 0.19
N HIS A 106 7.28 -9.99 -0.30
CA HIS A 106 5.90 -10.18 0.10
C HIS A 106 4.87 -9.82 -0.97
N ALA A 107 3.68 -10.37 -0.79
CA ALA A 107 2.49 -10.10 -1.57
C ALA A 107 1.25 -10.32 -0.71
N TRP A 108 0.13 -9.75 -1.14
CA TRP A 108 -1.17 -10.06 -0.58
C TRP A 108 -2.21 -10.16 -1.68
N THR A 109 -3.32 -10.85 -1.40
CA THR A 109 -4.49 -10.94 -2.28
C THR A 109 -5.77 -10.82 -1.46
N GLN A 110 -6.76 -10.10 -1.98
CA GLN A 110 -8.07 -9.96 -1.34
C GLN A 110 -8.83 -11.29 -1.44
N VAL A 111 -9.38 -11.79 -0.33
CA VAL A 111 -10.17 -13.04 -0.31
C VAL A 111 -11.67 -12.74 -0.34
N SER A 112 -12.16 -11.87 0.54
CA SER A 112 -13.58 -11.53 0.62
C SER A 112 -14.07 -10.65 -0.54
N GLN A 113 -15.40 -10.54 -0.73
CA GLN A 113 -16.01 -9.70 -1.77
C GLN A 113 -15.63 -8.22 -1.67
N THR A 114 -15.56 -7.72 -0.44
CA THR A 114 -15.02 -6.40 -0.09
C THR A 114 -13.96 -6.59 0.99
N GLY A 115 -13.03 -5.65 1.07
CA GLY A 115 -12.05 -5.62 2.15
C GLY A 115 -11.68 -4.20 2.51
N ARG A 116 -11.18 -4.03 3.73
CA ARG A 116 -10.65 -2.76 4.21
C ARG A 116 -9.50 -3.00 5.17
N MET A 117 -8.41 -2.26 4.98
CA MET A 117 -7.25 -2.34 5.85
C MET A 117 -6.56 -0.99 6.03
N LEU A 118 -5.94 -0.78 7.18
CA LEU A 118 -4.90 0.23 7.31
C LEU A 118 -3.59 -0.35 6.81
N VAL A 119 -2.82 0.47 6.09
CA VAL A 119 -1.44 0.17 5.72
C VAL A 119 -0.54 1.30 6.20
N ALA A 120 0.55 0.94 6.85
CA ALA A 120 1.56 1.87 7.32
C ALA A 120 2.93 1.52 6.75
N PHE A 121 3.70 2.54 6.39
CA PHE A 121 5.06 2.41 5.86
C PHE A 121 6.05 3.19 6.72
N GLN A 122 7.11 2.52 7.16
CA GLN A 122 8.16 3.13 7.99
C GLN A 122 9.57 2.78 7.46
N PRO A 123 10.38 3.78 7.05
CA PRO A 123 10.01 5.18 6.80
C PRO A 123 8.93 5.32 5.72
N ALA A 124 8.35 6.52 5.58
CA ALA A 124 7.33 6.79 4.56
C ALA A 124 7.83 6.53 3.13
N GLY A 125 9.11 6.82 2.87
CA GLY A 125 9.71 6.65 1.55
C GLY A 125 8.98 7.44 0.46
N LYS A 126 8.84 6.81 -0.71
CA LYS A 126 8.12 7.34 -1.86
C LYS A 126 6.72 6.73 -2.04
N MET A 127 6.14 6.17 -0.97
CA MET A 127 4.90 5.41 -1.09
C MET A 127 3.71 6.29 -1.47
N GLU A 128 3.68 7.55 -1.02
CA GLU A 128 2.66 8.51 -1.49
C GLU A 128 2.78 8.76 -2.99
N GLU A 129 3.97 9.06 -3.49
CA GLU A 129 4.22 9.28 -4.92
C GLU A 129 3.92 8.04 -5.77
N PHE A 130 4.23 6.85 -5.24
CA PHE A 130 3.94 5.57 -5.88
C PHE A 130 2.43 5.39 -6.10
N PHE A 131 1.61 5.55 -5.06
CA PHE A 131 0.15 5.40 -5.20
C PHE A 131 -0.48 6.51 -6.03
N VAL A 132 0.01 7.74 -5.93
CA VAL A 132 -0.40 8.84 -6.82
C VAL A 132 -0.12 8.47 -8.28
N THR A 133 1.05 7.92 -8.59
CA THR A 133 1.41 7.46 -9.94
C THR A 133 0.48 6.35 -10.41
N LEU A 134 0.26 5.31 -9.58
CA LEU A 134 -0.65 4.21 -9.93
C LEU A 134 -2.08 4.69 -10.19
N ALA A 135 -2.57 5.69 -9.45
CA ALA A 135 -3.90 6.26 -9.65
C ALA A 135 -4.07 7.02 -10.99
N THR A 136 -2.98 7.31 -11.71
CA THR A 136 -3.04 7.89 -13.05
C THR A 136 -3.24 6.86 -14.16
N LEU A 137 -3.04 5.56 -13.85
CA LEU A 137 -3.18 4.49 -14.83
C LEU A 137 -4.65 4.27 -15.20
N LYS A 138 -4.92 4.27 -16.51
CA LYS A 138 -6.28 4.09 -17.06
C LYS A 138 -6.60 2.65 -17.44
N ALA A 139 -5.59 1.80 -17.49
CA ALA A 139 -5.67 0.39 -17.86
C ALA A 139 -4.61 -0.40 -17.08
N GLU A 140 -4.69 -1.72 -17.16
CA GLU A 140 -3.72 -2.57 -16.50
C GLU A 140 -2.33 -2.43 -17.13
N PRO A 141 -1.32 -2.05 -16.33
CA PRO A 141 0.03 -1.88 -16.85
C PRO A 141 0.63 -3.24 -17.21
N THR A 142 1.47 -3.25 -18.23
CA THR A 142 2.28 -4.42 -18.56
C THR A 142 3.24 -4.77 -17.41
N PRO A 143 3.71 -6.02 -17.33
CA PRO A 143 4.73 -6.42 -16.36
C PRO A 143 6.00 -5.55 -16.37
N GLN A 144 6.38 -5.03 -17.54
CA GLN A 144 7.53 -4.14 -17.68
C GLN A 144 7.24 -2.74 -17.13
N GLU A 145 6.05 -2.20 -17.38
CA GLU A 145 5.63 -0.90 -16.83
C GLU A 145 5.51 -0.95 -15.31
N ILE A 146 4.86 -1.98 -14.77
CA ILE A 146 4.72 -2.12 -13.32
C ILE A 146 6.09 -2.27 -12.65
N ALA A 147 7.01 -3.05 -13.23
CA ALA A 147 8.37 -3.19 -12.72
C ALA A 147 9.13 -1.84 -12.72
N ARG A 148 8.96 -1.01 -13.76
CA ARG A 148 9.56 0.34 -13.82
C ARG A 148 9.00 1.26 -12.74
N ILE A 149 7.69 1.24 -12.52
CA ILE A 149 7.03 2.06 -11.48
C ILE A 149 7.52 1.65 -10.09
N PHE A 150 7.62 0.34 -9.81
CA PHE A 150 8.17 -0.15 -8.54
C PHE A 150 9.64 0.28 -8.35
N ALA A 151 10.47 0.11 -9.39
CA ALA A 151 11.88 0.48 -9.34
C ALA A 151 12.11 1.98 -9.07
N ALA A 152 11.30 2.86 -9.68
CA ALA A 152 11.36 4.30 -9.44
C ALA A 152 11.06 4.70 -7.98
N ASN A 153 10.36 3.81 -7.26
CA ASN A 153 9.87 4.00 -5.89
C ASN A 153 10.58 3.08 -4.87
N GLU A 154 11.83 2.68 -5.14
CA GLU A 154 12.67 1.91 -4.21
C GLU A 154 12.12 0.51 -3.87
N MET A 155 11.39 -0.08 -4.81
CA MET A 155 10.89 -1.46 -4.72
C MET A 155 11.37 -2.28 -5.92
N LYS A 156 11.29 -3.61 -5.80
CA LYS A 156 11.50 -4.52 -6.93
C LYS A 156 10.44 -5.60 -6.96
N VAL A 157 9.82 -5.80 -8.13
CA VAL A 157 8.99 -6.98 -8.39
C VAL A 157 9.90 -8.19 -8.55
N VAL A 158 9.62 -9.25 -7.79
CA VAL A 158 10.42 -10.50 -7.75
C VAL A 158 9.59 -11.74 -8.08
N GLY A 159 8.29 -11.59 -8.33
CA GLY A 159 7.43 -12.69 -8.75
C GLY A 159 6.01 -12.25 -9.14
N PRO A 160 5.17 -13.20 -9.54
CA PRO A 160 3.79 -12.91 -9.93
C PRO A 160 2.91 -12.54 -8.73
N PRO A 161 1.69 -12.04 -8.97
CA PRO A 161 0.68 -11.89 -7.92
C PRO A 161 0.35 -13.18 -7.19
N LEU A 162 0.05 -13.06 -5.89
CA LEU A 162 -0.38 -14.16 -5.05
C LEU A 162 -1.77 -14.65 -5.49
N LYS A 163 -1.89 -15.95 -5.77
CA LYS A 163 -3.16 -16.62 -6.07
C LYS A 163 -3.75 -17.21 -4.78
N ILE A 164 -5.07 -17.15 -4.67
CA ILE A 164 -5.82 -17.96 -3.71
C ILE A 164 -5.79 -19.40 -4.26
N GLY A 165 -5.47 -20.36 -3.38
CA GLY A 165 -5.46 -21.79 -3.74
C GLY A 165 -6.86 -22.31 -4.07
#